data_AF-A0A161LG18-F1
#
_entry.id   AF-A0A161LG18-F1
#
_cell.length_a   1.000
_cell.length_b   1.000
_cell.length_c   1.000
_cell.angle_alpha   90.00
_cell.angle_beta   90.00
_cell.angle_gamma   90.00
#
_symmetry.space_group_name_H-M   'P 1'
#
loop_
_entity.id
_entity.type
_entity.pdbx_description
1 polymer ?
#
loop_
_entity_poly.entity_id
_entity_poly.type
_entity_poly.pdbx_seq_one_letter_code
_entity_poly.pdbx_strand_id
1 'polypeptide(L)'
;MQIYFACKFHFTQTGSTMKTLLFCSLMILSLMFFGCKPKHSPESKSEIGRQTHNKIGTLNNIDAVELSPVFPEGDVDAYIQQHIHYPSIARERKKEGRVIVQFVINRDGSICNVEVIRGGIPELNEEAIRVVKSMPKWKPAFLINTPVRCRYVLAITFKLPPTPVTFRCPAETK
;
A
#
# COMPACT_ATOMS: atom_id res chain seq x y z
N MET A 1 66.58 -6.27 25.23
CA MET A 1 65.96 -7.11 24.18
C MET A 1 65.42 -6.19 23.12
N GLN A 2 66.03 -6.24 21.95
CA GLN A 2 65.83 -5.37 20.81
C GLN A 2 65.42 -6.29 19.63
N ILE A 3 64.88 -5.69 18.56
CA ILE A 3 64.92 -6.14 17.15
C ILE A 3 63.55 -6.59 16.56
N TYR A 4 62.96 -5.65 15.82
CA TYR A 4 62.30 -5.75 14.50
C TYR A 4 62.25 -7.14 13.83
N PHE A 5 61.14 -7.46 13.15
CA PHE A 5 61.24 -8.10 11.83
C PHE A 5 60.05 -7.75 10.92
N ALA A 6 60.34 -6.88 9.96
CA ALA A 6 59.62 -6.78 8.71
C ALA A 6 59.93 -8.02 7.85
N CYS A 7 58.92 -8.60 7.20
CA CYS A 7 59.11 -9.53 6.08
C CYS A 7 57.97 -9.26 5.09
N LYS A 8 58.14 -8.32 4.16
CA LYS A 8 58.77 -8.53 2.84
C LYS A 8 58.03 -9.60 2.05
N PHE A 9 56.82 -9.26 1.61
CA PHE A 9 56.05 -10.04 0.65
C PHE A 9 56.76 -9.97 -0.70
N HIS A 10 57.37 -11.10 -1.09
CA HIS A 10 58.11 -11.22 -2.33
C HIS A 10 57.15 -11.20 -3.53
N PHE A 11 57.39 -10.22 -4.39
CA PHE A 11 57.02 -10.21 -5.79
C PHE A 11 57.78 -11.32 -6.52
N THR A 12 57.08 -12.34 -7.03
CA THR A 12 57.54 -13.10 -8.20
C THR A 12 56.36 -13.40 -9.13
N GLN A 13 56.42 -12.72 -10.27
CA GLN A 13 55.75 -12.92 -11.54
C GLN A 13 55.77 -14.39 -12.00
N THR A 14 54.64 -14.91 -12.51
CA THR A 14 54.49 -15.70 -13.76
C THR A 14 53.11 -16.38 -13.83
N GLY A 15 52.38 -16.18 -14.94
CA GLY A 15 51.30 -17.07 -15.39
C GLY A 15 49.86 -16.79 -14.93
N SER A 16 49.34 -15.57 -15.08
CA SER A 16 47.93 -15.24 -14.76
C SER A 16 47.20 -14.48 -15.88
N THR A 17 47.21 -15.01 -17.10
CA THR A 17 46.35 -14.50 -18.20
C THR A 17 45.37 -15.54 -18.72
N MET A 18 45.68 -16.83 -18.57
CA MET A 18 44.81 -17.91 -19.09
C MET A 18 43.67 -18.29 -18.15
N LYS A 19 43.80 -18.05 -16.84
CA LYS A 19 42.74 -18.33 -15.85
C LYS A 19 41.71 -17.19 -15.81
N THR A 20 42.15 -15.94 -15.90
CA THR A 20 41.28 -14.75 -15.87
C THR A 20 40.31 -14.71 -17.06
N LEU A 21 40.72 -15.18 -18.24
CA LEU A 21 39.85 -15.27 -19.42
C LEU A 21 38.79 -16.39 -19.32
N LEU A 22 39.12 -17.50 -18.66
CA LEU A 22 38.17 -18.59 -18.41
C LEU A 22 37.12 -18.22 -17.35
N PHE A 23 37.53 -17.49 -16.30
CA PHE A 23 36.61 -17.03 -15.25
C PHE A 23 35.71 -15.86 -15.71
N CYS A 24 36.19 -14.94 -16.56
CA CYS A 24 35.34 -13.90 -17.15
C CYS A 24 34.27 -14.47 -18.10
N SER A 25 34.59 -15.53 -18.87
CA SER A 25 33.62 -16.20 -19.75
C SER A 25 32.50 -16.89 -18.97
N LEU A 26 32.82 -17.54 -17.85
CA LEU A 26 31.83 -18.19 -16.97
C LEU A 26 30.96 -17.19 -16.18
N MET A 27 31.46 -16.00 -15.85
CA MET A 27 30.66 -14.93 -15.23
C MET A 27 29.67 -14.28 -16.21
N ILE A 28 30.01 -14.18 -17.49
CA ILE A 28 29.13 -13.57 -18.51
C ILE A 28 28.00 -14.54 -18.90
N LEU A 29 28.23 -15.85 -18.90
CA LEU A 29 27.19 -16.85 -19.19
C LEU A 29 26.15 -17.00 -18.05
N SER A 30 26.47 -16.53 -16.83
CA SER A 30 25.53 -16.49 -15.70
C SER A 30 24.56 -15.30 -15.72
N LEU A 31 24.82 -14.25 -16.51
CA LEU A 31 23.96 -13.06 -16.57
C LEU A 31 22.82 -13.16 -17.61
N MET A 32 22.71 -14.28 -18.32
CA MET A 32 21.64 -14.53 -19.29
C MET A 32 20.48 -15.39 -18.76
N PHE A 33 20.48 -15.77 -17.46
CA PHE A 33 19.46 -16.65 -16.86
C PHE A 33 18.72 -16.08 -15.64
N PHE A 34 18.73 -14.77 -15.40
CA PHE A 34 17.68 -14.14 -14.60
C PHE A 34 16.62 -13.54 -15.53
N GLY A 35 15.72 -14.42 -15.96
CA GLY A 35 14.51 -14.04 -16.66
C GLY A 35 13.71 -13.06 -15.81
N CYS A 36 13.61 -11.82 -16.29
CA CYS A 36 12.54 -10.92 -15.89
C CYS A 36 11.28 -11.46 -16.56
N LYS A 37 10.46 -12.23 -15.84
CA LYS A 37 9.07 -12.45 -16.23
C LYS A 37 8.32 -11.13 -15.96
N PRO A 38 7.89 -10.36 -16.98
CA PRO A 38 6.95 -9.29 -16.74
C PRO A 38 5.67 -9.90 -16.18
N LYS A 39 5.25 -9.43 -14.99
CA LYS A 39 3.95 -9.72 -14.42
C LYS A 39 2.93 -9.01 -15.31
N HIS A 40 2.42 -9.69 -16.33
CA HIS A 40 1.31 -9.23 -17.14
C HIS A 40 0.10 -9.08 -16.21
N SER A 41 -0.13 -7.86 -15.73
CA SER A 41 -1.46 -7.45 -15.27
C SER A 41 -2.37 -7.57 -16.47
N PRO A 42 -3.50 -8.29 -16.42
CA PRO A 42 -4.40 -8.39 -17.57
C PRO A 42 -4.94 -6.99 -17.86
N GLU A 43 -4.45 -6.41 -18.96
CA GLU A 43 -5.02 -5.24 -19.59
C GLU A 43 -6.33 -5.73 -20.24
N SER A 44 -7.46 -5.38 -19.63
CA SER A 44 -8.78 -5.64 -20.19
C SER A 44 -8.93 -4.81 -21.46
N LYS A 45 -8.85 -5.45 -22.62
CA LYS A 45 -9.24 -4.84 -23.88
C LYS A 45 -10.75 -4.63 -23.86
N SER A 46 -11.20 -3.41 -23.57
CA SER A 46 -12.55 -2.97 -23.88
C SER A 46 -12.58 -2.44 -25.31
N GLU A 47 -12.77 -3.33 -26.27
CA GLU A 47 -13.07 -2.96 -27.65
C GLU A 47 -14.60 -2.89 -27.79
N ILE A 48 -15.17 -1.71 -27.51
CA ILE A 48 -16.60 -1.46 -27.69
C ILE A 48 -16.82 -1.05 -29.14
N GLY A 49 -16.87 -2.04 -30.01
CA GLY A 49 -17.54 -1.94 -31.31
C GLY A 49 -19.04 -1.94 -31.10
N ARG A 50 -19.70 -0.82 -31.43
CA ARG A 50 -21.17 -0.74 -31.52
C ARG A 50 -21.65 -1.64 -32.65
N GLN A 51 -22.42 -2.69 -32.33
CA GLN A 51 -23.45 -3.22 -33.23
C GLN A 51 -24.72 -3.55 -32.45
N THR A 52 -25.79 -2.92 -32.89
CA THR A 52 -27.18 -3.05 -32.46
C THR A 52 -27.82 -4.31 -33.04
N HIS A 53 -28.46 -5.14 -32.21
CA HIS A 53 -29.68 -5.83 -32.64
C HIS A 53 -30.51 -6.30 -31.42
N ASN A 54 -31.78 -5.89 -31.42
CA ASN A 54 -32.82 -6.27 -30.47
C ASN A 54 -33.09 -7.79 -30.55
N LYS A 55 -32.94 -8.50 -29.43
CA LYS A 55 -33.68 -9.74 -29.15
C LYS A 55 -34.03 -9.79 -27.66
N ILE A 56 -35.31 -9.62 -27.38
CA ILE A 56 -35.93 -9.97 -26.11
C ILE A 56 -36.09 -11.49 -26.10
N GLY A 57 -35.39 -12.14 -25.17
CA GLY A 57 -35.44 -13.58 -24.96
C GLY A 57 -34.93 -13.89 -23.55
N THR A 58 -35.87 -14.07 -22.64
CA THR A 58 -35.63 -14.51 -21.26
C THR A 58 -35.01 -15.90 -21.23
N LEU A 59 -33.84 -16.03 -20.57
CA LEU A 59 -33.43 -17.20 -19.79
C LEU A 59 -32.14 -16.87 -19.01
N ASN A 60 -32.32 -16.52 -17.74
CA ASN A 60 -31.48 -16.88 -16.60
C ASN A 60 -29.98 -17.04 -16.86
N ASN A 61 -29.29 -15.94 -17.19
CA ASN A 61 -27.85 -15.90 -16.96
C ASN A 61 -27.64 -15.48 -15.51
N ILE A 62 -27.67 -16.46 -14.60
CA ILE A 62 -27.13 -16.34 -13.25
C ILE A 62 -25.61 -16.26 -13.36
N ASP A 63 -25.14 -15.21 -14.03
CA ASP A 63 -23.74 -14.85 -14.05
C ASP A 63 -23.31 -14.68 -12.60
N ALA A 64 -22.17 -15.27 -12.28
CA ALA A 64 -21.48 -15.09 -11.02
C ALA A 64 -21.26 -13.60 -10.73
N VAL A 65 -22.23 -12.91 -10.13
CA VAL A 65 -22.06 -11.50 -9.79
C VAL A 65 -21.14 -11.44 -8.59
N GLU A 66 -19.90 -11.03 -8.83
CA GLU A 66 -18.97 -10.63 -7.78
C GLU A 66 -19.33 -9.21 -7.34
N LEU A 67 -19.81 -9.09 -6.10
CA LEU A 67 -20.17 -7.82 -5.48
C LEU A 67 -19.14 -7.47 -4.41
N SER A 68 -18.56 -6.28 -4.53
CA SER A 68 -17.73 -5.67 -3.51
C SER A 68 -18.51 -5.42 -2.20
N PRO A 69 -17.84 -5.37 -1.05
CA PRO A 69 -18.50 -5.04 0.21
C PRO A 69 -19.03 -3.59 0.18
N VAL A 70 -20.20 -3.36 0.79
CA VAL A 70 -20.88 -2.06 0.76
C VAL A 70 -21.09 -1.56 2.20
N PHE A 71 -20.77 -0.28 2.43
CA PHE A 71 -20.99 0.36 3.71
C PHE A 71 -22.47 0.76 3.88
N PRO A 72 -23.11 0.51 5.05
CA PRO A 72 -24.55 0.71 5.21
C PRO A 72 -25.00 2.17 5.26
N GLU A 73 -24.19 3.08 5.81
CA GLU A 73 -24.58 4.48 6.06
C GLU A 73 -24.25 5.43 4.87
N GLY A 74 -24.04 4.85 3.68
CA GLY A 74 -23.70 5.60 2.47
C GLY A 74 -22.19 5.64 2.25
N ASP A 75 -21.58 6.80 2.44
CA ASP A 75 -20.15 7.01 2.16
C ASP A 75 -19.28 6.80 3.42
N VAL A 76 -18.28 5.92 3.28
CA VAL A 76 -17.31 5.61 4.33
C VAL A 76 -16.51 6.87 4.69
N ASP A 77 -16.16 7.69 3.69
CA ASP A 77 -15.36 8.90 3.92
C ASP A 77 -16.14 9.94 4.73
N ALA A 78 -17.44 10.07 4.49
CA ALA A 78 -18.32 10.92 5.28
C ALA A 78 -18.43 10.43 6.73
N TYR A 79 -18.59 9.11 6.93
CA TYR A 79 -18.61 8.52 8.27
C TYR A 79 -17.32 8.80 9.03
N ILE A 80 -16.15 8.62 8.37
CA ILE A 80 -14.86 8.92 8.98
C ILE A 80 -14.81 10.39 9.41
N GLN A 81 -15.16 11.33 8.53
CA GLN A 81 -15.08 12.76 8.85
C GLN A 81 -15.95 13.16 10.04
N GLN A 82 -17.10 12.49 10.24
CA GLN A 82 -17.98 12.74 11.38
C GLN A 82 -17.49 12.12 12.69
N HIS A 83 -16.83 10.96 12.63
CA HIS A 83 -16.45 10.19 13.82
C HIS A 83 -14.96 10.33 14.19
N ILE A 84 -14.15 10.99 13.36
CA ILE A 84 -12.72 11.18 13.60
C ILE A 84 -12.48 12.22 14.68
N HIS A 85 -11.66 11.85 15.66
CA HIS A 85 -11.24 12.74 16.74
C HIS A 85 -9.74 12.93 16.68
N TYR A 86 -9.33 14.14 16.33
CA TYR A 86 -7.92 14.45 16.23
C TYR A 86 -7.28 14.46 17.64
N PRO A 87 -6.29 13.59 17.95
CA PRO A 87 -5.66 13.55 19.27
C PRO A 87 -4.98 14.87 19.63
N SER A 88 -5.07 15.31 20.89
CA SER A 88 -4.46 16.56 21.36
C SER A 88 -2.95 16.60 21.08
N ILE A 89 -2.25 15.51 21.37
CA ILE A 89 -0.80 15.37 21.16
C ILE A 89 -0.42 15.59 19.69
N ALA A 90 -1.16 14.99 18.76
CA ALA A 90 -0.92 15.16 17.33
C ALA A 90 -1.22 16.60 16.89
N ARG A 91 -2.26 17.23 17.48
CA ARG A 91 -2.69 18.60 17.15
C ARG A 91 -1.66 19.62 17.61
N GLU A 92 -1.16 19.50 18.83
CA GLU A 92 -0.12 20.36 19.40
C GLU A 92 1.18 20.28 18.60
N ARG A 93 1.54 19.07 18.18
CA ARG A 93 2.73 18.80 17.35
C ARG A 93 2.52 19.08 15.86
N LYS A 94 1.33 19.56 15.46
CA LYS A 94 0.93 19.84 14.07
C LYS A 94 1.22 18.68 13.11
N LYS A 95 0.94 17.45 13.54
CA LYS A 95 1.32 16.21 12.83
C LYS A 95 0.25 15.77 11.85
N GLU A 96 0.39 16.12 10.59
CA GLU A 96 -0.53 15.68 9.54
C GLU A 96 -0.03 14.42 8.82
N GLY A 97 -0.94 13.70 8.18
CA GLY A 97 -0.55 12.53 7.41
C GLY A 97 -1.71 11.66 6.95
N ARG A 98 -1.36 10.61 6.21
CA ARG A 98 -2.29 9.57 5.78
C ARG A 98 -1.97 8.26 6.50
N VAL A 99 -3.00 7.65 7.06
CA VAL A 99 -2.94 6.33 7.68
C VAL A 99 -3.71 5.36 6.80
N ILE A 100 -3.06 4.26 6.39
CA ILE A 100 -3.64 3.19 5.60
C ILE A 100 -3.89 2.02 6.52
N VAL A 101 -5.16 1.72 6.74
CA VAL A 101 -5.65 0.63 7.58
C VAL A 101 -6.18 -0.48 6.68
N GLN A 102 -5.86 -1.70 7.03
CA GLN A 102 -6.42 -2.90 6.44
C GLN A 102 -7.22 -3.65 7.47
N PHE A 103 -8.36 -4.17 7.06
CA PHE A 103 -9.19 -5.03 7.89
C PHE A 103 -9.89 -6.07 7.04
N VAL A 104 -10.49 -7.05 7.70
CA VAL A 104 -11.20 -8.13 7.03
C VAL A 104 -12.68 -8.07 7.40
N ILE A 105 -13.52 -8.05 6.38
CA ILE A 105 -14.98 -8.10 6.51
C ILE A 105 -15.39 -9.56 6.41
N ASN A 106 -16.03 -10.04 7.45
CA ASN A 106 -16.56 -11.40 7.53
C ASN A 106 -17.88 -11.53 6.75
N ARG A 107 -18.33 -12.77 6.58
CA ARG A 107 -19.57 -13.11 5.86
C ARG A 107 -20.83 -12.57 6.53
N ASP A 108 -20.77 -12.30 7.83
CA ASP A 108 -21.83 -11.69 8.63
C ASP A 108 -21.78 -10.15 8.62
N GLY A 109 -20.79 -9.57 7.93
CA GLY A 109 -20.55 -8.13 7.92
C GLY A 109 -19.74 -7.59 9.10
N SER A 110 -19.30 -8.44 10.03
CA SER A 110 -18.44 -8.02 11.13
C SER A 110 -17.02 -7.72 10.63
N ILE A 111 -16.39 -6.74 11.28
CA ILE A 111 -15.01 -6.36 11.00
C ILE A 111 -14.08 -7.14 11.95
N CYS A 112 -13.03 -7.73 11.40
CA CYS A 112 -11.99 -8.43 12.16
C CYS A 112 -10.60 -8.11 11.60
N ASN A 113 -9.55 -8.45 12.37
CA ASN A 113 -8.14 -8.30 11.97
C ASN A 113 -7.80 -6.89 11.45
N VAL A 114 -8.08 -5.87 12.26
CA VAL A 114 -7.75 -4.48 11.93
C VAL A 114 -6.26 -4.25 12.16
N GLU A 115 -5.53 -3.92 11.09
CA GLU A 115 -4.09 -3.73 11.06
C GLU A 115 -3.72 -2.46 10.29
N VAL A 116 -2.72 -1.72 10.77
CA VAL A 116 -2.22 -0.53 10.07
C VAL A 116 -1.05 -0.96 9.17
N ILE A 117 -1.25 -0.91 7.85
CA ILE A 117 -0.19 -1.23 6.88
C ILE A 117 0.81 -0.08 6.80
N ARG A 118 0.30 1.15 6.82
CA ARG A 118 1.13 2.33 6.61
C ARG A 118 0.64 3.45 7.50
N GLY A 119 1.47 3.83 8.46
CA GLY A 119 1.18 4.91 9.38
C GLY A 119 2.48 5.35 10.06
N GLY A 120 2.85 6.62 9.89
CA GLY A 120 4.10 7.14 10.46
C GLY A 120 3.94 7.69 11.87
N ILE A 121 2.71 7.94 12.33
CA ILE A 121 2.43 8.66 13.57
C ILE A 121 1.55 7.76 14.45
N PRO A 122 2.08 7.24 15.58
CA PRO A 122 1.36 6.29 16.45
C PRO A 122 0.01 6.82 16.94
N GLU A 123 -0.06 8.10 17.31
CA GLU A 123 -1.26 8.72 17.85
C GLU A 123 -2.41 8.74 16.82
N LEU A 124 -2.09 8.95 15.53
CA LEU A 124 -3.08 8.90 14.46
C LEU A 124 -3.47 7.46 14.11
N ASN A 125 -2.55 6.51 14.26
CA ASN A 125 -2.81 5.10 14.00
C ASN A 125 -3.81 4.52 15.01
N GLU A 126 -3.66 4.84 16.30
CA GLU A 126 -4.58 4.41 17.35
C GLU A 126 -6.00 4.93 17.10
N GLU A 127 -6.11 6.20 16.73
CA GLU A 127 -7.37 6.83 16.40
C GLU A 127 -8.02 6.19 15.15
N ALA A 128 -7.23 5.93 14.11
CA ALA A 128 -7.70 5.23 12.92
C ALA A 128 -8.25 3.83 13.26
N ILE A 129 -7.56 3.08 14.13
CA ILE A 129 -8.02 1.77 14.59
C ILE A 129 -9.33 1.88 15.38
N ARG A 130 -9.46 2.90 16.25
CA ARG A 130 -10.69 3.17 17.02
C ARG A 130 -11.87 3.39 16.10
N VAL A 131 -11.73 4.27 15.11
CA VAL A 131 -12.81 4.60 14.15
C VAL A 131 -13.22 3.37 13.34
N VAL A 132 -12.27 2.57 12.84
CA VAL A 132 -12.59 1.34 12.10
C VAL A 132 -13.31 0.31 12.98
N LYS A 133 -12.94 0.19 14.26
CA LYS A 133 -13.62 -0.71 15.20
C LYS A 133 -15.02 -0.24 15.58
N SER A 134 -15.29 1.07 15.56
CA SER A 134 -16.60 1.63 15.88
C SER A 134 -17.59 1.63 14.71
N MET A 135 -17.15 1.22 13.51
CA MET A 135 -18.02 1.16 12.34
C MET A 135 -19.18 0.17 12.53
N PRO A 136 -20.36 0.46 11.95
CA PRO A 136 -21.46 -0.49 11.89
C PRO A 136 -21.09 -1.73 11.06
N LYS A 137 -21.92 -2.77 11.14
CA LYS A 137 -21.74 -3.98 10.32
C LYS A 137 -21.86 -3.67 8.84
N TRP A 138 -20.88 -4.11 8.06
CA TRP A 138 -20.84 -3.90 6.61
C TRP A 138 -21.74 -4.90 5.89
N LYS A 139 -22.17 -4.58 4.66
CA LYS A 139 -22.71 -5.59 3.77
C LYS A 139 -21.53 -6.40 3.21
N PRO A 140 -21.51 -7.74 3.40
CA PRO A 140 -20.40 -8.57 2.96
C PRO A 140 -20.27 -8.56 1.44
N ALA A 141 -19.09 -8.93 0.95
CA ALA A 141 -18.90 -9.22 -0.46
C ALA A 141 -19.67 -10.51 -0.83
N PHE A 142 -20.25 -10.54 -2.03
CA PHE A 142 -20.89 -11.73 -2.57
C PHE A 142 -20.11 -12.25 -3.77
N LEU A 143 -19.93 -13.56 -3.84
CA LEU A 143 -19.39 -14.24 -5.01
C LEU A 143 -20.34 -15.37 -5.34
N ILE A 144 -20.91 -15.38 -6.55
CA ILE A 144 -21.84 -16.43 -6.98
C ILE A 144 -22.95 -16.63 -5.92
N ASN A 145 -23.59 -15.54 -5.50
CA ASN A 145 -24.65 -15.53 -4.48
C ASN A 145 -24.24 -16.08 -3.09
N THR A 146 -22.95 -16.25 -2.82
CA THR A 146 -22.42 -16.72 -1.53
C THR A 146 -21.66 -15.59 -0.85
N PRO A 147 -21.91 -15.29 0.45
CA PRO A 147 -21.14 -14.27 1.15
C PRO A 147 -19.71 -14.76 1.38
N VAL A 148 -18.73 -13.96 0.99
CA VAL A 148 -17.29 -14.28 1.08
C VAL A 148 -16.59 -13.33 2.02
N ARG A 149 -15.61 -13.86 2.76
CA ARG A 149 -14.72 -13.06 3.61
C ARG A 149 -13.75 -12.30 2.72
N CYS A 150 -13.77 -10.97 2.78
CA CYS A 150 -12.94 -10.11 1.93
C CYS A 150 -12.05 -9.18 2.77
N ARG A 151 -10.87 -8.88 2.25
CA ARG A 151 -9.92 -7.94 2.85
C ARG A 151 -10.15 -6.56 2.23
N TYR A 152 -10.34 -5.56 3.08
CA TYR A 152 -10.60 -4.18 2.68
C TYR A 152 -9.47 -3.27 3.17
N VAL A 153 -9.14 -2.26 2.37
CA VAL A 153 -8.09 -1.29 2.68
C VAL A 153 -8.68 0.10 2.62
N LEU A 154 -8.53 0.85 3.70
CA LEU A 154 -9.09 2.17 3.89
C LEU A 154 -7.98 3.17 4.19
N ALA A 155 -7.99 4.30 3.48
CA ALA A 155 -7.00 5.35 3.61
C ALA A 155 -7.61 6.57 4.32
N ILE A 156 -7.25 6.78 5.58
CA ILE A 156 -7.73 7.90 6.39
C ILE A 156 -6.71 9.03 6.30
N THR A 157 -7.16 10.22 5.89
CA THR A 157 -6.31 11.40 5.75
C THR A 157 -6.58 12.39 6.87
N PHE A 158 -5.56 12.67 7.70
CA PHE A 158 -5.61 13.65 8.77
C PHE A 158 -4.99 14.96 8.30
N LYS A 159 -5.79 16.02 8.26
CA LYS A 159 -5.37 17.39 7.92
C LYS A 159 -5.78 18.34 9.04
N LEU A 160 -4.89 19.27 9.38
CA LEU A 160 -5.24 20.38 10.24
C LEU A 160 -5.66 21.57 9.38
N PRO A 161 -6.53 22.45 9.90
CA PRO A 161 -6.78 23.71 9.25
C PRO A 161 -5.45 24.51 9.19
N PRO A 162 -5.21 25.25 8.10
CA PRO A 162 -4.02 26.09 7.99
C PRO A 162 -4.00 27.07 9.16
N THR A 163 -2.90 27.09 9.91
CA THR A 163 -2.74 28.11 10.95
C THR A 163 -2.62 29.47 10.28
N PRO A 164 -3.35 30.50 10.72
CA PRO A 164 -3.22 31.83 10.15
C PRO A 164 -1.77 32.27 10.28
N VAL A 165 -1.14 32.54 9.14
CA VAL A 165 0.22 33.07 9.10
C VAL A 165 0.13 34.49 9.62
N THR A 166 0.54 34.70 10.88
CA THR A 166 0.67 36.06 11.39
C THR A 166 1.90 36.66 10.73
N PHE A 167 1.69 37.51 9.72
CA PHE A 167 2.75 38.38 9.22
C PHE A 167 3.12 39.34 10.35
N ARG A 168 4.16 38.99 11.11
CA ARG A 168 4.80 39.96 11.99
C ARG A 168 5.54 40.90 11.06
N CYS A 169 5.00 42.11 10.85
CA CYS A 169 5.79 43.18 10.25
C CYS A 169 7.10 43.27 11.04
N PRO A 170 8.27 43.26 10.38
CA PRO A 170 9.50 43.65 11.04
C PRO A 170 9.26 45.02 11.64
N ALA A 171 9.44 45.15 12.97
CA ALA A 171 9.38 46.45 13.61
C ALA A 171 10.43 47.34 12.93
N GLU A 172 9.98 48.45 12.36
CA GLU A 172 10.82 49.39 11.66
C GLU A 172 11.77 50.02 12.67
N THR A 173 13.05 49.61 12.63
CA THR A 173 14.09 50.16 13.50
C THR A 173 14.36 51.59 13.04
N LYS A 174 13.91 52.55 13.84
CA LYS A 174 14.12 53.99 13.66
C LYS A 174 15.58 54.39 13.85
#